data_AF-A0A540R5Z6-F1
#
_entry.id   AF-A0A540R5Z6-F1
#
_cell.length_a   1.000
_cell.length_b   1.000
_cell.length_c   1.000
_cell.angle_alpha   90.00
_cell.angle_beta   90.00
_cell.angle_gamma   90.00
#
_symmetry.space_group_name_H-M   'P 1'
#
loop_
_entity.id
_entity.type
_entity.pdbx_description
1 polymer ?
#
loop_
_entity_poly.entity_id
_entity_poly.type
_entity_poly.pdbx_seq_one_letter_code
_entity_poly.pdbx_strand_id
1 'polypeptide(L)'
;MMQTHANYSRPFPDHWFPALARLCRETAQNIQTIGQANLSLTEEEKQDINEYFQAEDYNVALISEEITGGSADLVGGWLYTINNLLDGPFVSPVTIAPIARAAIETSAQIAYLNAFEPTERCFWAMRAVTDKIHYEKQRDLVPGVFPRLKEATKIHTDRHRGTNFEFPSNTALVRETLKVLGGYRMYKETSAYTHQHAWTAYKHSNYVMHNPLPLELRTIRFVLDALAAADYAARSFVNYRDTTKTAAAYSNLDILLGIRKAVHDEFVGWMAENNVAPAP
;
A
#
# COMPACT_ATOMS: atom_id res chain seq x y z
N MET A 1 8.34 -1.88 41.94
CA MET A 1 9.46 -0.97 41.63
C MET A 1 9.44 -0.75 40.13
N MET A 2 8.84 0.35 39.66
CA MET A 2 8.85 0.74 38.25
C MET A 2 10.27 1.19 37.92
N GLN A 3 11.00 0.41 37.13
CA GLN A 3 12.23 0.90 36.52
C GLN A 3 11.84 2.04 35.59
N THR A 4 12.14 3.26 36.00
CA THR A 4 12.21 4.42 35.12
C THR A 4 13.12 4.09 33.94
N HIS A 5 12.69 4.43 32.73
CA HIS A 5 13.38 4.27 31.43
C HIS A 5 14.78 4.92 31.42
N ALA A 6 15.74 4.35 32.15
CA ALA A 6 17.12 4.77 32.13
C ALA A 6 17.75 4.26 30.82
N ASN A 7 17.92 5.17 29.87
CA ASN A 7 18.91 5.14 28.79
C ASN A 7 19.05 3.81 28.03
N TYR A 8 17.98 3.35 27.37
CA TYR A 8 18.18 2.46 26.23
C TYR A 8 18.78 3.26 25.07
N SER A 9 20.09 3.14 24.86
CA SER A 9 20.73 3.56 23.60
C SER A 9 20.62 2.40 22.61
N ARG A 10 20.12 2.68 21.40
CA ARG A 10 20.03 1.67 20.35
C ARG A 10 21.45 1.20 19.99
N PRO A 11 21.66 -0.10 19.76
CA PRO A 11 22.98 -0.62 19.36
C PRO A 11 23.25 -0.46 17.86
N PHE A 12 22.31 0.14 17.12
CA PHE A 12 22.39 0.45 15.69
C PHE A 12 22.29 1.96 15.49
N PRO A 13 22.66 2.49 14.31
CA PRO A 13 22.75 3.93 14.08
C PRO A 13 21.43 4.67 14.36
N ASP A 14 21.50 5.71 15.20
CA ASP A 14 20.32 6.48 15.63
C ASP A 14 19.62 7.23 14.48
N HIS A 15 20.28 7.40 13.34
CA HIS A 15 19.72 8.11 12.18
C HIS A 15 18.72 7.31 11.35
N TRP A 16 18.63 5.97 11.53
CA TRP A 16 17.76 5.15 10.70
C TRP A 16 16.27 5.46 10.88
N PHE A 17 15.78 5.57 12.12
CA PHE A 17 14.37 5.90 12.34
C PHE A 17 13.99 7.30 11.85
N PRO A 18 14.77 8.36 12.13
CA PRO A 18 14.56 9.67 11.51
C PRO A 18 14.57 9.62 9.98
N ALA A 19 15.50 8.87 9.37
CA ALA A 19 15.56 8.72 7.92
C ALA A 19 14.32 8.00 7.36
N LEU A 20 13.89 6.91 8.00
CA LEU A 20 12.70 6.15 7.61
C LEU A 20 11.41 6.96 7.80
N ALA A 21 11.30 7.73 8.88
CA ALA A 21 10.18 8.63 9.14
C ALA A 21 10.08 9.68 8.04
N ARG A 22 11.20 10.32 7.71
CA ARG A 22 11.30 11.26 6.58
C ARG A 22 10.89 10.61 5.25
N LEU A 23 11.40 9.41 4.96
CA LEU A 23 11.03 8.66 3.75
C LEU A 23 9.52 8.39 3.72
N CYS A 24 8.90 7.97 4.83
CA CYS A 24 7.46 7.74 4.92
C CYS A 24 6.67 8.99 4.59
N ARG A 25 7.01 10.12 5.24
CA ARG A 25 6.35 11.40 4.99
C ARG A 25 6.48 11.86 3.55
N GLU A 26 7.70 11.83 3.00
CA GLU A 26 7.95 12.35 1.65
C GLU A 26 7.38 11.41 0.57
N THR A 27 7.46 10.09 0.74
CA THR A 27 6.78 9.14 -0.16
C THR A 27 5.26 9.28 -0.09
N ALA A 28 4.68 9.50 1.11
CA ALA A 28 3.24 9.75 1.27
C ALA A 28 2.77 10.96 0.46
N GLN A 29 3.50 12.09 0.55
CA GLN A 29 3.18 13.31 -0.19
C GLN A 29 3.22 13.11 -1.70
N ASN A 30 4.25 12.40 -2.19
CA ASN A 30 4.42 12.19 -3.62
C ASN A 30 3.38 11.21 -4.19
N ILE A 31 3.07 10.10 -3.51
CA ILE A 31 2.03 9.17 -3.98
C ILE A 31 0.65 9.83 -3.96
N GLN A 32 0.34 10.65 -2.96
CA GLN A 32 -0.91 11.44 -2.92
C GLN A 32 -0.98 12.44 -4.06
N THR A 33 0.10 13.22 -4.28
CA THR A 33 0.19 14.17 -5.40
C THR A 33 -0.04 13.48 -6.74
N ILE A 34 0.56 12.31 -6.95
CA ILE A 34 0.38 11.53 -8.18
C ILE A 34 -1.04 10.98 -8.29
N GLY A 35 -1.57 10.39 -7.21
CA GLY A 35 -2.90 9.80 -7.17
C GLY A 35 -4.02 10.81 -7.47
N GLN A 36 -3.85 12.06 -7.01
CA GLN A 36 -4.80 13.17 -7.17
C GLN A 36 -4.57 14.01 -8.43
N ALA A 37 -3.52 13.74 -9.21
CA ALA A 37 -3.31 14.48 -10.45
C ALA A 37 -4.40 14.14 -11.49
N ASN A 38 -4.64 15.08 -12.41
CA ASN A 38 -5.66 14.91 -13.44
C ASN A 38 -5.44 13.64 -14.25
N LEU A 39 -6.55 12.99 -14.58
CA LEU A 39 -6.60 11.86 -15.50
C LEU A 39 -6.11 12.28 -16.89
N SER A 40 -5.25 11.46 -17.50
CA SER A 40 -4.74 11.67 -18.86
C SER A 40 -5.73 11.33 -19.97
N LEU A 41 -6.82 10.61 -19.66
CA LEU A 41 -7.84 10.25 -20.64
C LEU A 41 -8.53 11.48 -21.22
N THR A 42 -8.65 11.49 -22.54
CA THR A 42 -9.42 12.46 -23.32
C THR A 42 -10.92 12.30 -23.08
N GLU A 43 -11.71 13.31 -23.47
CA GLU A 43 -13.17 13.23 -23.37
C GLU A 43 -13.75 12.14 -24.30
N GLU A 44 -13.13 11.91 -25.45
CA GLU A 44 -13.50 10.84 -26.39
C GLU A 44 -13.29 9.46 -25.76
N GLU A 45 -12.12 9.19 -25.17
CA GLU A 45 -11.87 7.91 -24.48
C GLU A 45 -12.82 7.67 -23.31
N LYS A 46 -13.19 8.72 -22.56
CA LYS A 46 -14.17 8.61 -21.47
C LYS A 46 -15.55 8.27 -22.02
N GLN A 47 -15.95 8.89 -23.13
CA GLN A 47 -17.22 8.60 -23.79
C GLN A 47 -17.25 7.15 -24.28
N ASP A 48 -16.20 6.68 -24.95
CA ASP A 48 -16.08 5.30 -25.43
C ASP A 48 -16.21 4.27 -24.30
N ILE A 49 -15.58 4.54 -23.14
CA ILE A 49 -15.70 3.67 -21.96
C ILE A 49 -17.15 3.67 -21.43
N ASN A 50 -17.78 4.83 -21.32
CA ASN A 50 -19.15 4.94 -20.82
C ASN A 50 -20.15 4.24 -21.76
N GLU A 51 -19.97 4.38 -23.07
CA GLU A 51 -20.75 3.68 -24.09
C GLU A 51 -20.51 2.17 -24.06
N TYR A 52 -19.25 1.73 -23.87
CA TYR A 52 -18.91 0.32 -23.71
C TYR A 52 -19.73 -0.34 -22.60
N PHE A 53 -19.83 0.33 -21.45
CA PHE A 53 -20.57 -0.13 -20.28
C PHE A 53 -22.05 0.28 -20.26
N GLN A 54 -22.57 0.85 -21.36
CA GLN A 54 -23.99 1.25 -21.51
C GLN A 54 -24.51 2.06 -20.31
N ALA A 55 -23.67 2.96 -19.79
CA ALA A 55 -23.92 3.65 -18.54
C ALA A 55 -24.38 5.11 -18.79
N GLU A 56 -25.68 5.28 -19.06
CA GLU A 56 -26.27 6.61 -19.36
C GLU A 56 -26.33 7.53 -18.13
N ASP A 57 -26.60 6.97 -16.95
CA ASP A 57 -26.76 7.71 -15.68
C ASP A 57 -25.53 7.65 -14.76
N TYR A 58 -24.41 7.11 -15.24
CA TYR A 58 -23.26 6.79 -14.39
C TYR A 58 -21.93 6.86 -15.15
N ASN A 59 -21.00 7.68 -14.66
CA ASN A 59 -19.72 7.89 -15.34
C ASN A 59 -18.71 6.80 -14.96
N VAL A 60 -18.76 5.68 -15.67
CA VAL A 60 -17.91 4.51 -15.44
C VAL A 60 -16.43 4.82 -15.66
N ALA A 61 -16.12 5.72 -16.59
CA ALA A 61 -14.75 6.12 -16.89
C ALA A 61 -14.02 6.74 -15.69
N LEU A 62 -14.74 7.26 -14.68
CA LEU A 62 -14.15 7.86 -13.48
C LEU A 62 -13.97 6.90 -12.31
N ILE A 63 -14.58 5.71 -12.33
CA ILE A 63 -14.58 4.80 -11.17
C ILE A 63 -13.17 4.35 -10.81
N SER A 64 -12.37 3.99 -11.81
CA SER A 64 -10.99 3.58 -11.59
C SER A 64 -10.17 4.70 -10.95
N GLU A 65 -10.50 5.96 -11.25
CA GLU A 65 -9.88 7.15 -10.67
C GLU A 65 -10.26 7.37 -9.22
N GLU A 66 -11.55 7.31 -8.91
CA GLU A 66 -12.01 7.43 -7.53
C GLU A 66 -11.39 6.36 -6.64
N ILE A 67 -11.30 5.12 -7.15
CA ILE A 67 -10.73 4.00 -6.40
C ILE A 67 -9.23 4.12 -6.25
N THR A 68 -8.49 4.36 -7.34
CA THR A 68 -7.02 4.41 -7.28
C THR A 68 -6.51 5.69 -6.61
N GLY A 69 -7.16 6.84 -6.83
CA GLY A 69 -6.88 8.10 -6.13
C GLY A 69 -7.19 8.02 -4.64
N GLY A 70 -8.39 7.55 -4.26
CA GLY A 70 -8.73 7.32 -2.85
C GLY A 70 -7.81 6.28 -2.18
N SER A 71 -7.39 5.25 -2.91
CA SER A 71 -6.39 4.28 -2.43
C SER A 71 -5.02 4.91 -2.22
N ALA A 72 -4.59 5.83 -3.09
CA ALA A 72 -3.34 6.57 -2.92
C ALA A 72 -3.37 7.44 -1.65
N ASP A 73 -4.50 8.08 -1.35
CA ASP A 73 -4.69 8.81 -0.09
C ASP A 73 -4.58 7.90 1.13
N LEU A 74 -5.17 6.70 1.08
CA LEU A 74 -5.06 5.71 2.14
C LEU A 74 -3.61 5.24 2.35
N VAL A 75 -2.88 4.94 1.27
CA VAL A 75 -1.45 4.60 1.35
C VAL A 75 -0.66 5.74 1.98
N GLY A 76 -0.90 6.99 1.56
CA GLY A 76 -0.30 8.16 2.17
C GLY A 76 -0.61 8.27 3.67
N GLY A 77 -1.87 8.10 4.06
CA GLY A 77 -2.30 8.10 5.46
C GLY A 77 -1.62 7.02 6.30
N TRP A 78 -1.44 5.81 5.77
CA TRP A 78 -0.70 4.73 6.43
C TRP A 78 0.78 5.04 6.60
N LEU A 79 1.43 5.59 5.57
CA LEU A 79 2.82 6.03 5.67
C LEU A 79 2.99 7.19 6.67
N TYR A 80 2.08 8.17 6.70
CA TYR A 80 2.07 9.20 7.74
C TYR A 80 1.89 8.63 9.15
N THR A 81 1.04 7.61 9.28
CA THR A 81 0.84 6.93 10.57
C THR A 81 2.13 6.22 11.00
N ILE A 82 2.81 5.52 10.07
CA ILE A 82 4.12 4.92 10.32
C ILE A 82 5.14 5.98 10.73
N ASN A 83 5.23 7.09 10.02
CA ASN A 83 6.10 8.23 10.38
C ASN A 83 5.90 8.64 11.85
N ASN A 84 4.66 8.88 12.27
CA ASN A 84 4.35 9.31 13.63
C ASN A 84 4.67 8.24 14.69
N LEU A 85 4.58 6.96 14.33
CA LEU A 85 4.93 5.85 15.23
C LEU A 85 6.44 5.65 15.36
N LEU A 86 7.23 6.06 14.37
CA LEU A 86 8.70 5.99 14.40
C LEU A 86 9.32 7.05 15.32
N ASP A 87 8.61 8.15 15.58
CA ASP A 87 9.01 9.18 16.55
C ASP A 87 8.82 8.75 18.03
N GLY A 88 8.26 7.55 18.25
CA GLY A 88 8.04 7.02 19.59
C GLY A 88 9.34 6.62 20.33
N PRO A 89 9.33 6.62 21.68
CA PRO A 89 10.48 6.18 22.47
C PRO A 89 10.80 4.69 22.26
N PHE A 90 9.84 3.92 21.77
CA PHE A 90 10.01 2.53 21.38
C PHE A 90 9.11 2.20 20.17
N VAL A 91 9.63 1.45 19.20
CA VAL A 91 8.89 1.06 17.99
C VAL A 91 8.78 -0.46 17.89
N SER A 92 7.53 -0.96 17.90
CA SER A 92 7.23 -2.39 17.87
C SER A 92 6.79 -2.86 16.48
N PRO A 93 7.20 -4.05 16.03
CA PRO A 93 6.64 -4.64 14.82
C PRO A 93 5.14 -4.93 14.98
N VAL A 94 4.61 -5.10 16.20
CA VAL A 94 3.17 -5.31 16.43
C VAL A 94 2.34 -4.05 16.15
N THR A 95 2.90 -2.86 16.35
CA THR A 95 2.20 -1.60 16.04
C THR A 95 2.35 -1.25 14.56
N ILE A 96 3.51 -1.55 13.97
CA ILE A 96 3.82 -1.20 12.58
C ILE A 96 3.25 -2.20 11.58
N ALA A 97 3.28 -3.52 11.86
CA ALA A 97 2.88 -4.54 10.89
C ALA A 97 1.44 -4.40 10.36
N PRO A 98 0.41 -4.10 11.17
CA PRO A 98 -0.95 -3.90 10.66
C PRO A 98 -1.02 -2.76 9.65
N ILE A 99 -0.31 -1.66 9.93
CA ILE A 99 -0.33 -0.45 9.10
C ILE A 99 0.49 -0.66 7.83
N ALA A 100 1.69 -1.25 7.96
CA ALA A 100 2.54 -1.62 6.84
C ALA A 100 1.81 -2.60 5.90
N ARG A 101 1.15 -3.62 6.45
CA ARG A 101 0.32 -4.55 5.67
C ARG A 101 -0.77 -3.83 4.89
N ALA A 102 -1.51 -2.92 5.54
CA ALA A 102 -2.56 -2.16 4.88
C ALA A 102 -1.99 -1.30 3.75
N ALA A 103 -0.83 -0.66 3.94
CA ALA A 103 -0.14 0.06 2.87
C ALA A 103 0.24 -0.87 1.70
N ILE A 104 0.83 -2.03 1.98
CA ILE A 104 1.25 -3.03 0.98
C ILE A 104 0.06 -3.56 0.17
N GLU A 105 -1.03 -3.93 0.84
CA GLU A 105 -2.24 -4.44 0.17
C GLU A 105 -2.85 -3.39 -0.75
N THR A 106 -3.01 -2.17 -0.26
CA THR A 106 -3.59 -1.07 -1.04
C THR A 106 -2.68 -0.69 -2.20
N SER A 107 -1.36 -0.66 -2.00
CA SER A 107 -0.38 -0.47 -3.06
C SER A 107 -0.46 -1.55 -4.15
N ALA A 108 -0.61 -2.81 -3.76
CA ALA A 108 -0.79 -3.91 -4.72
C ALA A 108 -2.10 -3.79 -5.50
N GLN A 109 -3.18 -3.30 -4.88
CA GLN A 109 -4.45 -3.02 -5.55
C GLN A 109 -4.30 -1.92 -6.59
N ILE A 110 -3.65 -0.80 -6.24
CA ILE A 110 -3.39 0.31 -7.18
C ILE A 110 -2.62 -0.22 -8.41
N ALA A 111 -1.50 -0.91 -8.18
CA ALA A 111 -0.68 -1.41 -9.26
C ALA A 111 -1.37 -2.49 -10.10
N TYR A 112 -2.23 -3.32 -9.50
CA TYR A 112 -3.04 -4.29 -10.23
C TYR A 112 -4.02 -3.59 -11.17
N LEU A 113 -4.79 -2.61 -10.67
CA LEU A 113 -5.77 -1.90 -11.48
C LEU A 113 -5.12 -1.14 -12.65
N ASN A 114 -3.95 -0.53 -12.40
CA ASN A 114 -3.20 0.21 -13.40
C ASN A 114 -2.39 -0.69 -14.37
N ALA A 115 -2.46 -2.01 -14.25
CA ALA A 115 -1.80 -2.93 -15.19
C ALA A 115 -2.64 -3.22 -16.45
N PHE A 116 -3.88 -2.73 -16.51
CA PHE A 116 -4.85 -3.05 -17.56
C PHE A 116 -5.21 -1.83 -18.41
N GLU A 117 -5.59 -2.05 -19.65
CA GLU A 117 -6.11 -1.00 -20.54
C GLU A 117 -7.34 -0.29 -19.93
N PRO A 118 -7.65 0.98 -20.31
CA PRO A 118 -8.64 1.81 -19.62
C PRO A 118 -9.99 1.15 -19.34
N THR A 119 -10.56 0.43 -20.31
CA THR A 119 -11.84 -0.28 -20.15
C THR A 119 -11.74 -1.42 -19.14
N GLU A 120 -10.71 -2.27 -19.24
CA GLU A 120 -10.48 -3.39 -18.32
C GLU A 120 -10.14 -2.90 -16.92
N ARG A 121 -9.37 -1.82 -16.81
CA ARG A 121 -9.10 -1.13 -15.56
C ARG A 121 -10.38 -0.68 -14.86
N CYS A 122 -11.32 -0.07 -15.59
CA CYS A 122 -12.64 0.29 -15.04
C CYS A 122 -13.43 -0.95 -14.62
N PHE A 123 -13.44 -2.01 -15.44
CA PHE A 123 -14.07 -3.28 -15.08
C PHE A 123 -13.52 -3.84 -13.75
N TRP A 124 -12.20 -3.96 -13.61
CA TRP A 124 -11.57 -4.49 -12.40
C TRP A 124 -11.77 -3.59 -11.19
N ALA A 125 -11.81 -2.28 -11.38
CA ALA A 125 -12.10 -1.32 -10.32
C ALA A 125 -13.53 -1.52 -9.78
N MET A 126 -14.52 -1.67 -10.67
CA MET A 126 -15.89 -2.02 -10.28
C MET A 126 -15.99 -3.41 -9.62
N ARG A 127 -15.23 -4.41 -10.10
CA ARG A 127 -15.15 -5.74 -9.47
C ARG A 127 -14.56 -5.69 -8.06
N ALA A 128 -13.53 -4.87 -7.84
CA ALA A 128 -12.94 -4.68 -6.52
C ALA A 128 -13.99 -4.22 -5.49
N VAL A 129 -14.88 -3.30 -5.88
CA VAL A 129 -15.99 -2.84 -5.03
C VAL A 129 -17.05 -3.92 -4.85
N THR A 130 -17.47 -4.57 -5.94
CA THR A 130 -18.61 -5.49 -5.93
C THR A 130 -18.32 -6.84 -5.27
N ASP A 131 -17.08 -7.33 -5.32
CA ASP A 131 -16.66 -8.58 -4.68
C ASP A 131 -16.21 -8.41 -3.23
N LYS A 132 -15.60 -7.27 -2.87
CA LYS A 132 -14.95 -7.10 -1.56
C LYS A 132 -15.82 -6.37 -0.53
N ILE A 133 -16.81 -5.59 -0.95
CA ILE A 133 -17.70 -4.90 -0.01
C ILE A 133 -18.84 -5.84 0.39
N HIS A 134 -18.72 -6.43 1.59
CA HIS A 134 -19.78 -7.24 2.21
C HIS A 134 -20.98 -6.37 2.64
N TYR A 135 -22.17 -6.99 2.68
CA TYR A 135 -23.50 -6.38 2.84
C TYR A 135 -23.65 -5.38 4.00
N GLU A 136 -22.88 -5.51 5.09
CA GLU A 136 -22.97 -4.62 6.26
C GLU A 136 -22.60 -3.15 5.95
N LYS A 137 -21.80 -2.90 4.91
CA LYS A 137 -21.41 -1.54 4.48
C LYS A 137 -22.30 -0.96 3.37
N GLN A 138 -23.26 -1.70 2.84
CA GLN A 138 -24.15 -1.21 1.78
C GLN A 138 -25.14 -0.14 2.28
N ARG A 139 -25.44 -0.13 3.59
CA ARG A 139 -26.34 0.88 4.20
C ARG A 139 -25.75 2.29 4.23
N ASP A 140 -24.42 2.41 4.20
CA ASP A 140 -23.72 3.71 4.29
C ASP A 140 -23.29 4.25 2.91
N LEU A 141 -23.52 3.50 1.84
CA LEU A 141 -23.24 3.92 0.47
C LEU A 141 -24.46 4.63 -0.13
N VAL A 142 -24.23 5.54 -1.09
CA VAL A 142 -25.30 6.17 -1.87
C VAL A 142 -26.20 5.06 -2.43
N PRO A 143 -27.51 5.04 -2.09
CA PRO A 143 -28.42 3.99 -2.51
C PRO A 143 -28.38 3.80 -4.04
N GLY A 144 -28.27 2.55 -4.50
CA GLY A 144 -28.30 2.22 -5.93
C GLY A 144 -26.93 2.15 -6.63
N VAL A 145 -25.83 2.61 -6.03
CA VAL A 145 -24.49 2.51 -6.66
C VAL A 145 -24.09 1.05 -6.86
N PHE A 146 -24.21 0.22 -5.82
CA PHE A 146 -23.75 -1.17 -5.89
C PHE A 146 -24.51 -2.03 -6.92
N PRO A 147 -25.85 -1.98 -7.03
CA PRO A 147 -26.57 -2.60 -8.15
C PRO A 147 -26.09 -2.12 -9.53
N ARG A 148 -25.89 -0.81 -9.73
CA ARG A 148 -25.41 -0.25 -11.01
C ARG A 148 -24.03 -0.75 -11.38
N LEU A 149 -23.11 -0.85 -10.41
CA LEU A 149 -21.78 -1.44 -10.62
C LEU A 149 -21.87 -2.91 -11.04
N LYS A 150 -22.79 -3.67 -10.46
CA LYS A 150 -23.03 -5.07 -10.85
C LYS A 150 -23.60 -5.18 -12.26
N GLU A 151 -24.51 -4.30 -12.65
CA GLU A 151 -25.05 -4.26 -14.00
C GLU A 151 -23.98 -3.91 -15.03
N ALA A 152 -23.17 -2.87 -14.76
CA ALA A 152 -22.06 -2.47 -15.63
C ALA A 152 -21.01 -3.59 -15.79
N THR A 153 -20.59 -4.23 -14.68
CA THR A 153 -19.63 -5.34 -14.74
C THR A 153 -20.18 -6.56 -15.48
N LYS A 154 -21.50 -6.79 -15.44
CA LYS A 154 -22.14 -7.87 -16.19
C LYS A 154 -21.98 -7.69 -17.70
N ILE A 155 -22.00 -6.46 -18.23
CA ILE A 155 -21.80 -6.20 -19.67
C ILE A 155 -20.46 -6.74 -20.15
N HIS A 156 -19.37 -6.47 -19.41
CA HIS A 156 -18.05 -7.00 -19.75
C HIS A 156 -18.01 -8.53 -19.60
N THR A 157 -18.62 -9.06 -18.54
CA THR A 157 -18.67 -10.51 -18.28
C THR A 157 -19.44 -11.27 -19.37
N ASP A 158 -20.57 -10.72 -19.83
CA ASP A 158 -21.40 -11.30 -20.89
C ASP A 158 -20.73 -11.27 -22.26
N ARG A 159 -19.90 -10.24 -22.54
CA ARG A 159 -19.08 -10.17 -23.75
C ARG A 159 -17.94 -11.20 -23.74
N HIS A 160 -17.47 -11.61 -22.56
CA HIS A 160 -16.40 -12.58 -22.38
C HIS A 160 -16.89 -13.87 -21.68
N ARG A 161 -18.04 -14.38 -22.14
CA ARG A 161 -18.64 -15.61 -21.60
C ARG A 161 -17.65 -16.78 -21.63
N GLY A 162 -17.65 -17.57 -20.55
CA GLY A 162 -16.76 -18.71 -20.38
C GLY A 162 -15.50 -18.41 -19.57
N THR A 163 -15.23 -17.14 -19.26
CA THR A 163 -14.13 -16.71 -18.39
C THR A 163 -14.64 -16.44 -16.97
N ASN A 164 -13.91 -16.90 -15.95
CA ASN A 164 -14.20 -16.52 -14.56
C ASN A 164 -13.47 -15.22 -14.20
N PHE A 165 -14.22 -14.21 -13.80
CA PHE A 165 -13.69 -12.89 -13.43
C PHE A 165 -13.83 -12.65 -11.92
N GLU A 166 -13.06 -13.36 -11.11
CA GLU A 166 -12.98 -13.10 -9.67
C GLU A 166 -11.86 -12.12 -9.35
N PHE A 167 -12.14 -11.11 -8.51
CA PHE A 167 -11.08 -10.24 -8.03
C PHE A 167 -10.13 -11.03 -7.11
N PRO A 168 -8.79 -10.97 -7.32
CA PRO A 168 -7.84 -11.77 -6.55
C PRO A 168 -7.97 -11.61 -5.03
N SER A 169 -7.65 -12.66 -4.27
CA SER A 169 -7.46 -12.54 -2.81
C SER A 169 -6.28 -11.60 -2.50
N ASN A 170 -6.24 -10.96 -1.32
CA ASN A 170 -5.15 -10.04 -0.97
C ASN A 170 -3.77 -10.73 -1.03
N THR A 171 -3.72 -12.02 -0.66
CA THR A 171 -2.49 -12.82 -0.77
C THR A 171 -2.05 -12.99 -2.23
N ALA A 172 -2.97 -13.36 -3.12
CA ALA A 172 -2.67 -13.53 -4.54
C ALA A 172 -2.31 -12.18 -5.19
N LEU A 173 -3.06 -11.13 -4.88
CA LEU A 173 -2.85 -9.77 -5.35
C LEU A 173 -1.44 -9.28 -5.01
N VAL A 174 -1.05 -9.34 -3.74
CA VAL A 174 0.28 -8.88 -3.31
C VAL A 174 1.38 -9.76 -3.91
N ARG A 175 1.20 -11.08 -3.91
CA ARG A 175 2.18 -12.02 -4.46
C ARG A 175 2.47 -11.75 -5.94
N GLU A 176 1.43 -11.60 -6.76
CA GLU A 176 1.59 -11.50 -8.21
C GLU A 176 2.00 -10.09 -8.62
N THR A 177 1.38 -9.05 -8.04
CA THR A 177 1.65 -7.66 -8.39
C THR A 177 3.00 -7.18 -7.86
N LEU A 178 3.39 -7.55 -6.65
CA LEU A 178 4.64 -7.12 -6.03
C LEU A 178 5.74 -8.20 -6.09
N LYS A 179 5.65 -9.16 -7.02
CA LYS A 179 6.61 -10.28 -7.13
C LYS A 179 8.06 -9.81 -7.26
N VAL A 180 8.29 -8.71 -7.99
CA VAL A 180 9.62 -8.12 -8.20
C VAL A 180 10.23 -7.55 -6.93
N LEU A 181 9.41 -7.28 -5.92
CA LEU A 181 9.81 -6.82 -4.58
C LEU A 181 9.84 -7.97 -3.55
N GLY A 182 9.64 -9.23 -3.98
CA GLY A 182 9.48 -10.35 -3.05
C GLY A 182 8.13 -10.34 -2.30
N GLY A 183 7.07 -9.83 -2.95
CA GLY A 183 5.75 -9.59 -2.35
C GLY A 183 5.18 -10.74 -1.51
N TYR A 184 5.42 -12.00 -1.89
CA TYR A 184 4.99 -13.15 -1.08
C TYR A 184 5.62 -13.16 0.33
N ARG A 185 6.94 -12.93 0.42
CA ARG A 185 7.65 -12.92 1.70
C ARG A 185 7.23 -11.72 2.55
N MET A 186 7.22 -10.55 1.93
CA MET A 186 6.76 -9.29 2.52
C MET A 186 5.36 -9.43 3.17
N TYR A 187 4.41 -10.00 2.42
CA TYR A 187 3.04 -10.16 2.86
C TYR A 187 2.85 -11.22 3.94
N LYS A 188 3.57 -12.35 3.81
CA LYS A 188 3.55 -13.42 4.80
C LYS A 188 4.08 -12.95 6.15
N GLU A 189 5.21 -12.25 6.16
CA GLU A 189 5.81 -11.74 7.39
C GLU A 189 4.91 -10.71 8.07
N THR A 190 4.45 -9.69 7.35
CA THR A 190 3.54 -8.67 7.93
C THR A 190 2.24 -9.28 8.45
N SER A 191 1.62 -10.19 7.69
CA SER A 191 0.38 -10.87 8.12
C SER A 191 0.54 -11.69 9.40
N ALA A 192 1.69 -12.35 9.59
CA ALA A 192 1.96 -13.12 10.81
C ALA A 192 2.00 -12.26 12.09
N TYR A 193 2.38 -10.98 11.96
CA TYR A 193 2.37 -10.01 13.06
C TYR A 193 1.04 -9.28 13.23
N THR A 194 0.21 -9.20 12.18
CA THR A 194 -1.11 -8.54 12.24
C THR A 194 -2.18 -9.39 12.93
N HIS A 195 -2.13 -10.72 12.84
CA HIS A 195 -3.16 -11.61 13.41
C HIS A 195 -2.94 -11.97 14.90
N GLN A 196 -2.25 -11.11 15.64
CA GLN A 196 -1.83 -11.41 17.00
C GLN A 196 -2.84 -10.95 18.06
N HIS A 197 -3.18 -11.85 18.99
CA HIS A 197 -4.07 -11.57 20.11
C HIS A 197 -3.35 -10.93 21.31
N ALA A 198 -4.09 -10.44 22.30
CA ALA A 198 -3.59 -9.72 23.48
C ALA A 198 -2.36 -10.36 24.17
N TRP A 199 -2.27 -11.69 24.24
CA TRP A 199 -1.11 -12.38 24.82
C TRP A 199 0.20 -12.19 24.04
N THR A 200 0.15 -12.00 22.72
CA THR A 200 1.36 -11.76 21.92
C THR A 200 1.78 -10.30 22.00
N ALA A 201 0.83 -9.38 22.09
CA ALA A 201 1.10 -7.99 22.45
C ALA A 201 1.76 -7.89 23.84
N TYR A 202 1.28 -8.65 24.83
CA TYR A 202 1.88 -8.76 26.16
C TYR A 202 3.29 -9.38 26.11
N LYS A 203 3.49 -10.48 25.36
CA LYS A 203 4.81 -11.08 25.16
C LYS A 203 5.78 -10.10 24.50
N HIS A 204 5.35 -9.36 23.48
CA HIS A 204 6.16 -8.31 22.87
C HIS A 204 6.50 -7.23 23.89
N SER A 205 5.54 -6.70 24.63
CA SER A 205 5.79 -5.70 25.68
C SER A 205 6.82 -6.18 26.72
N ASN A 206 6.80 -7.46 27.11
CA ASN A 206 7.83 -8.02 27.99
C ASN A 206 9.17 -8.22 27.27
N TYR A 207 9.16 -8.72 26.03
CA TYR A 207 10.39 -8.95 25.26
C TYR A 207 11.11 -7.63 24.97
N VAL A 208 10.37 -6.54 24.80
CA VAL A 208 10.90 -5.17 24.67
C VAL A 208 11.68 -4.72 25.89
N MET A 209 11.24 -5.12 27.08
CA MET A 209 11.94 -4.78 28.33
C MET A 209 13.25 -5.55 28.50
N HIS A 210 13.46 -6.64 27.74
CA HIS A 210 14.60 -7.55 27.94
C HIS A 210 15.53 -7.67 26.72
N ASN A 211 15.02 -7.50 25.50
CA ASN A 211 15.76 -7.62 24.25
C ASN A 211 15.04 -6.89 23.09
N PRO A 212 15.07 -5.54 23.03
CA PRO A 212 14.33 -4.74 22.05
C PRO A 212 14.89 -4.82 20.62
N LEU A 213 16.19 -5.12 20.47
CA LEU A 213 16.89 -5.04 19.18
C LEU A 213 16.24 -5.85 18.04
N PRO A 214 15.91 -7.15 18.18
CA PRO A 214 15.28 -7.91 17.10
C PRO A 214 13.93 -7.35 16.66
N LEU A 215 13.21 -6.70 17.57
CA LEU A 215 11.90 -6.11 17.29
C LEU A 215 12.07 -4.81 16.50
N GLU A 216 13.02 -3.96 16.88
CA GLU A 216 13.33 -2.73 16.14
C GLU A 216 13.86 -3.02 14.72
N LEU A 217 14.73 -4.02 14.56
CA LEU A 217 15.20 -4.43 13.23
C LEU A 217 14.07 -4.96 12.34
N ARG A 218 13.10 -5.69 12.93
CA ARG A 218 11.92 -6.15 12.19
C ARG A 218 11.02 -4.99 11.79
N THR A 219 10.85 -4.01 12.68
CA THR A 219 10.15 -2.77 12.38
C THR A 219 10.75 -2.07 11.16
N ILE A 220 12.07 -1.86 11.14
CA ILE A 220 12.78 -1.22 10.01
C ILE A 220 12.42 -1.91 8.70
N ARG A 221 12.44 -3.24 8.69
CA ARG A 221 12.11 -4.04 7.51
C ARG A 221 10.67 -3.83 7.04
N PHE A 222 9.69 -3.84 7.93
CA PHE A 222 8.28 -3.58 7.57
C PHE A 222 8.08 -2.17 7.00
N VAL A 223 8.82 -1.19 7.50
CA VAL A 223 8.78 0.18 6.95
C VAL A 223 9.37 0.23 5.54
N LEU A 224 10.54 -0.38 5.34
CA LEU A 224 11.18 -0.46 4.02
C LEU A 224 10.29 -1.16 2.98
N ASP A 225 9.64 -2.24 3.38
CA ASP A 225 8.69 -2.99 2.54
C ASP A 225 7.47 -2.15 2.15
N ALA A 226 6.88 -1.42 3.10
CA ALA A 226 5.76 -0.51 2.83
C ALA A 226 6.17 0.64 1.89
N LEU A 227 7.34 1.22 2.09
CA LEU A 227 7.91 2.25 1.22
C LEU A 227 8.16 1.73 -0.20
N ALA A 228 8.64 0.48 -0.33
CA ALA A 228 8.85 -0.17 -1.63
C ALA A 228 7.53 -0.40 -2.37
N ALA A 229 6.52 -0.90 -1.68
CA ALA A 229 5.18 -1.09 -2.25
C ALA A 229 4.55 0.25 -2.68
N ALA A 230 4.67 1.30 -1.88
CA ALA A 230 4.12 2.61 -2.18
C ALA A 230 4.79 3.26 -3.41
N ASP A 231 6.12 3.23 -3.51
CA ASP A 231 6.85 3.72 -4.69
C ASP A 231 6.47 2.93 -5.96
N TYR A 232 6.33 1.61 -5.87
CA TYR A 232 5.87 0.77 -6.98
C TYR A 232 4.45 1.13 -7.42
N ALA A 233 3.54 1.32 -6.47
CA ALA A 233 2.17 1.75 -6.75
C ALA A 233 2.14 3.15 -7.39
N ALA A 234 2.93 4.10 -6.89
CA ALA A 234 3.02 5.43 -7.46
C ALA A 234 3.44 5.39 -8.94
N ARG A 235 4.44 4.57 -9.27
CA ARG A 235 4.92 4.42 -10.66
C ARG A 235 3.91 3.78 -11.61
N SER A 236 2.98 2.98 -11.09
CA SER A 236 1.93 2.39 -11.92
C SER A 236 0.96 3.42 -12.52
N PHE A 237 0.90 4.64 -11.96
CA PHE A 237 0.03 5.70 -12.46
C PHE A 237 0.53 6.38 -13.74
N VAL A 238 1.75 6.09 -14.20
CA VAL A 238 2.41 6.83 -15.28
C VAL A 238 1.58 6.95 -16.56
N ASN A 239 0.75 5.95 -16.87
CA ASN A 239 -0.09 5.93 -18.07
C ASN A 239 -1.44 6.66 -17.89
N TYR A 240 -1.87 6.93 -16.65
CA TYR A 240 -3.20 7.45 -16.33
C TYR A 240 -3.18 8.84 -15.71
N ARG A 241 -2.03 9.50 -15.62
CA ARG A 241 -1.88 10.82 -14.99
C ARG A 241 -1.20 11.80 -15.93
N ASP A 242 -1.61 13.06 -15.80
CA ASP A 242 -0.94 14.19 -16.44
C ASP A 242 0.55 14.20 -16.05
N THR A 243 1.41 13.91 -17.03
CA THR A 243 2.86 13.79 -16.86
C THR A 243 3.50 15.13 -16.50
N THR A 244 2.92 16.25 -16.92
CA THR A 244 3.44 17.59 -16.63
C THR A 244 3.21 17.91 -15.15
N LYS A 245 2.03 17.61 -14.63
CA LYS A 245 1.67 17.85 -13.22
C LYS A 245 2.36 16.90 -12.25
N THR A 246 2.73 15.71 -12.70
CA THR A 246 3.33 14.67 -11.85
C THR A 246 4.86 14.58 -11.94
N ALA A 247 5.49 15.27 -12.89
CA ALA A 247 6.94 15.22 -13.13
C ALA A 247 7.79 15.49 -11.87
N ALA A 248 7.46 16.54 -11.13
CA ALA A 248 8.19 16.88 -9.90
C ALA A 248 8.05 15.77 -8.83
N ALA A 249 6.86 15.18 -8.70
CA ALA A 249 6.62 14.11 -7.74
C ALA A 249 7.38 12.83 -8.10
N TYR A 250 7.44 12.45 -9.38
CA TYR A 250 8.25 11.32 -9.84
C TYR A 250 9.75 11.56 -9.65
N SER A 251 10.24 12.76 -9.96
CA SER A 251 11.65 13.12 -9.72
C SER A 251 12.01 13.01 -8.22
N ASN A 252 11.12 13.47 -7.34
CA ASN A 252 11.30 13.30 -5.90
C ASN A 252 11.30 11.81 -5.49
N LEU A 253 10.42 10.98 -6.04
CA LEU A 253 10.42 9.54 -5.77
C LEU A 253 11.72 8.86 -6.22
N ASP A 254 12.34 9.30 -7.32
CA ASP A 254 13.66 8.78 -7.75
C ASP A 254 14.77 9.13 -6.75
N ILE A 255 14.76 10.34 -6.20
CA ILE A 255 15.68 10.75 -5.12
C ILE A 255 15.44 9.90 -3.87
N LEU A 256 14.18 9.74 -3.46
CA LEU A 256 13.79 8.96 -2.28
C LEU A 256 14.12 7.47 -2.45
N LEU A 257 14.02 6.92 -3.66
CA LEU A 257 14.44 5.56 -3.99
C LEU A 257 15.94 5.38 -3.73
N GLY A 258 16.76 6.34 -4.14
CA GLY A 258 18.20 6.34 -3.85
C GLY A 258 18.50 6.34 -2.35
N ILE A 259 17.80 7.19 -1.59
CA ILE A 259 17.94 7.26 -0.12
C ILE A 259 17.47 5.96 0.54
N ARG A 260 16.30 5.43 0.15
CA ARG A 260 15.77 4.15 0.66
C ARG A 260 16.75 3.00 0.42
N LYS A 261 17.35 2.94 -0.77
CA LYS A 261 18.36 1.94 -1.11
C LYS A 261 19.60 2.08 -0.22
N ALA A 262 20.10 3.30 -0.02
CA ALA A 262 21.24 3.52 0.87
C ALA A 262 20.94 3.07 2.32
N VAL A 263 19.76 3.41 2.86
CA VAL A 263 19.33 2.96 4.19
C VAL A 263 19.20 1.44 4.26
N HIS A 264 18.62 0.81 3.23
CA HIS A 264 18.51 -0.64 3.15
C HIS A 264 19.89 -1.32 3.11
N ASP A 265 20.81 -0.82 2.29
CA ASP A 265 22.14 -1.40 2.13
C ASP A 265 22.97 -1.22 3.42
N GLU A 266 22.85 -0.08 4.10
CA GLU A 266 23.44 0.15 5.43
C GLU A 266 22.86 -0.81 6.48
N PHE A 267 21.54 -0.97 6.49
CA PHE A 267 20.84 -1.91 7.38
C PHE A 267 21.31 -3.36 7.17
N VAL A 268 21.38 -3.81 5.92
CA VAL A 268 21.85 -5.17 5.58
C VAL A 268 23.34 -5.35 5.94
N GLY A 269 24.18 -4.35 5.67
CA GLY A 269 25.60 -4.36 6.03
C GLY A 269 25.80 -4.50 7.53
N TRP A 270 25.11 -3.67 8.32
CA TRP A 270 25.16 -3.74 9.79
C TRP A 270 24.69 -5.10 10.33
N MET A 271 23.61 -5.65 9.78
CA MET A 271 23.10 -6.98 10.16
C MET A 271 24.16 -8.07 9.93
N ALA A 272 24.85 -8.02 8.78
CA ALA A 272 25.90 -8.97 8.44
C ALA A 272 27.13 -8.83 9.36
N GLU A 273 27.60 -7.61 9.60
CA GLU A 273 28.73 -7.32 10.48
C GLU A 273 28.49 -7.79 11.92
N ASN A 274 27.24 -7.70 12.39
CA ASN A 274 26.86 -8.06 13.76
C ASN A 274 26.34 -9.51 13.90
N ASN A 275 26.48 -10.34 12.86
CA ASN A 275 25.98 -11.73 12.82
C ASN A 275 24.49 -11.85 13.21
N VAL A 276 23.70 -10.81 12.92
CA VAL A 276 22.26 -10.86 13.13
C VAL A 276 21.66 -11.55 11.91
N ALA A 277 21.16 -12.78 12.09
CA ALA A 277 20.48 -13.48 11.02
C ALA A 277 19.27 -12.65 10.56
N PRO A 278 19.07 -12.43 9.24
CA PRO A 278 17.82 -11.89 8.74
C PRO A 278 16.74 -12.88 9.15
N ALA A 279 15.94 -12.50 10.14
CA ALA A 279 15.00 -13.43 10.72
C ALA A 279 14.03 -13.90 9.62
N PRO A 280 13.74 -15.22 9.57
CA PRO A 280 13.19 -15.90 8.39
C PRO A 280 11.97 -15.20 7.79
#